data_AF-A0AAD3CQU5-F1
#
_entry.id   AF-A0AAD3CQU5-F1
#
_cell.length_a   1.000
_cell.length_b   1.000
_cell.length_c   1.000
_cell.angle_alpha   90.00
_cell.angle_beta   90.00
_cell.angle_gamma   90.00
#
_symmetry.space_group_name_H-M   'P 1'
#
loop_
_entity.id
_entity.type
_entity.pdbx_description
1 polymer ?
#
loop_
_entity_poly.entity_id
_entity_poly.type
_entity_poly.pdbx_seq_one_letter_code
_entity_poly.pdbx_strand_id
1 'polypeptide(L)'
;MDDHDFLIKINGEIVYSNVAAELRSKLTGRAMKTYLKSKYQWSDEVFTKIDWKSLEAYMKSLSQQIRTNVHKLRYGWQFTRQRKNLFEIHGKEDLELEDESCPLGCGDTDDTHHFLSCSSQPGFIKSNTELWRLDRFLLRYKTPKPLCHMILTGLRSVLCQGNHVVFCGPSEQEEIEFVAYCDQEEIGWKHFLLGNLSLKWKEAMEDHYAAMAAASDDKLPRHLSAKVWTKKLLCHVLHISLTDGKSVMNSTMHSRLILTTVTNENHYLTRSKRPS
;
A
#
# COMPACT_ATOMS: atom_id res chain seq x y z
N MET A 1 44.77 4.72 -17.33
CA MET A 1 43.76 5.75 -17.56
C MET A 1 43.03 5.84 -16.24
N ASP A 2 43.39 6.84 -15.44
CA ASP A 2 42.99 6.93 -14.03
C ASP A 2 41.49 7.14 -13.92
N ASP A 3 40.83 6.20 -13.25
CA ASP A 3 39.41 6.31 -12.89
C ASP A 3 39.35 7.30 -11.73
N HIS A 4 39.15 8.58 -12.04
CA HIS A 4 38.94 9.60 -11.03
C HIS A 4 37.58 9.35 -10.38
N ASP A 5 37.59 8.72 -9.20
CA ASP A 5 36.43 8.66 -8.31
C ASP A 5 36.03 10.09 -7.93
N PHE A 6 34.99 10.61 -8.60
CA PHE A 6 34.44 11.93 -8.29
C PHE A 6 33.68 11.87 -6.96
N LEU A 7 34.27 12.48 -5.92
CA LEU A 7 33.63 12.71 -4.62
C LEU A 7 32.71 13.92 -4.70
N ILE A 8 31.39 13.70 -4.67
CA ILE A 8 30.41 14.79 -4.68
C ILE A 8 29.79 14.89 -3.29
N LYS A 9 29.85 16.09 -2.71
CA LYS A 9 29.26 16.39 -1.39
C LYS A 9 27.90 17.05 -1.58
N ILE A 10 26.82 16.38 -1.12
CA ILE A 10 25.46 16.89 -1.20
C ILE A 10 24.95 17.05 0.24
N ASN A 11 24.59 18.28 0.66
CA ASN A 11 24.10 18.60 2.01
C ASN A 11 24.99 18.10 3.17
N GLY A 12 26.32 18.07 2.97
CA GLY A 12 27.25 17.61 4.00
C GLY A 12 27.65 16.14 3.89
N GLU A 13 26.91 15.32 3.15
CA GLU A 13 27.18 13.89 2.95
C GLU A 13 27.99 13.65 1.69
N ILE A 14 28.97 12.74 1.78
CA ILE A 14 29.84 12.35 0.66
C ILE A 14 29.16 11.22 -0.12
N VAL A 15 28.96 11.43 -1.41
CA VAL A 15 28.37 10.45 -2.33
C VAL A 15 29.46 9.99 -3.32
N TYR A 16 29.76 8.69 -3.28
CA TYR A 16 30.81 8.05 -4.09
C TYR A 16 30.26 7.09 -5.14
N SER A 17 28.97 6.77 -5.13
CA SER A 17 28.34 5.92 -6.14
C SER A 17 26.89 6.32 -6.40
N ASN A 18 26.40 6.04 -7.61
CA ASN A 18 25.02 6.34 -8.03
C ASN A 18 24.61 7.81 -7.85
N VAL A 19 25.56 8.73 -8.05
CA VAL A 19 25.44 10.18 -7.86
C VAL A 19 24.17 10.74 -8.48
N ALA A 20 23.84 10.36 -9.72
CA ALA A 20 22.66 10.89 -10.41
C ALA A 20 21.33 10.47 -9.76
N ALA A 21 21.26 9.31 -9.13
CA ALA A 21 20.08 8.86 -8.40
C ALA A 21 19.99 9.57 -7.04
N GLU A 22 21.11 9.71 -6.34
CA GLU A 22 21.18 10.39 -5.04
C GLU A 22 20.89 11.88 -5.19
N LEU A 23 21.46 12.54 -6.20
CA LEU A 23 21.19 13.92 -6.54
C LEU A 23 19.71 14.13 -6.86
N ARG A 24 19.12 13.27 -7.70
CA ARG A 24 17.67 13.32 -8.00
C ARG A 24 16.84 13.13 -6.73
N SER A 25 17.17 12.17 -5.89
CA SER A 25 16.49 11.93 -4.61
C SER A 25 16.55 13.16 -3.70
N LYS A 26 17.73 13.76 -3.53
CA LYS A 26 17.93 14.93 -2.65
C LYS A 26 17.27 16.20 -3.22
N LEU A 27 17.28 16.38 -4.55
CA LEU A 27 16.65 17.53 -5.23
C LEU A 27 15.11 17.43 -5.22
N THR A 28 14.57 16.25 -5.54
CA THR A 28 13.11 16.08 -5.75
C THR A 28 12.39 15.55 -4.52
N GLY A 29 13.11 14.91 -3.59
CA GLY A 29 12.52 14.29 -2.40
C GLY A 29 11.86 15.30 -1.47
N ARG A 30 12.43 16.51 -1.33
CA ARG A 30 11.81 17.58 -0.53
C ARG A 30 10.49 18.04 -1.14
N ALA A 31 10.47 18.30 -2.45
CA ALA A 31 9.26 18.69 -3.17
C ALA A 31 8.19 17.60 -3.11
N MET A 32 8.58 16.33 -3.28
CA MET A 32 7.67 15.18 -3.16
C MET A 32 7.11 15.06 -1.75
N LYS A 33 7.94 15.19 -0.69
CA LYS A 33 7.46 15.18 0.69
C LYS A 33 6.45 16.31 0.92
N THR A 34 6.77 17.54 0.50
CA THR A 34 5.85 18.68 0.62
C THR A 34 4.54 18.43 -0.11
N TYR A 35 4.60 17.91 -1.33
CA TYR A 35 3.41 17.56 -2.12
C TYR A 35 2.54 16.52 -1.41
N LEU A 36 3.12 15.41 -0.94
CA LEU A 36 2.35 14.34 -0.28
C LEU A 36 1.73 14.80 1.03
N LYS A 37 2.48 15.58 1.83
CA LYS A 37 1.94 16.18 3.06
C LYS A 37 0.78 17.11 2.76
N SER A 38 0.91 17.98 1.76
CA SER A 38 -0.17 18.89 1.36
C SER A 38 -1.38 18.13 0.81
N LYS A 39 -1.14 17.10 -0.01
CA LYS A 39 -2.19 16.32 -0.66
C LYS A 39 -3.02 15.51 0.32
N TYR A 40 -2.38 14.88 1.30
CA TYR A 40 -3.03 14.00 2.28
C TYR A 40 -3.21 14.64 3.64
N GLN A 41 -2.91 15.94 3.76
CA GLN A 41 -3.01 16.73 4.99
C GLN A 41 -2.22 16.12 6.17
N TRP A 42 -1.12 15.44 5.87
CA TRP A 42 -0.27 14.85 6.90
C TRP A 42 0.65 15.89 7.54
N SER A 43 0.73 15.84 8.87
CA SER A 43 1.78 16.53 9.63
C SER A 43 3.15 15.92 9.32
N ASP A 44 4.24 16.60 9.74
CA ASP A 44 5.57 15.99 9.66
C ASP A 44 5.66 14.71 10.48
N GLU A 45 4.98 14.67 11.62
CA GLU A 45 4.94 13.52 12.52
C GLU A 45 4.30 12.30 11.84
N VAL A 46 3.09 12.45 11.28
CA VAL A 46 2.40 11.37 10.55
C VAL A 46 3.25 10.87 9.38
N PHE A 47 3.89 11.78 8.65
CA PHE A 47 4.77 11.39 7.54
C PHE A 47 5.96 10.53 8.00
N THR A 48 6.51 10.78 9.20
CA THR A 48 7.61 9.99 9.77
C THR A 48 7.17 8.64 10.31
N LYS A 49 5.88 8.45 10.63
CA LYS A 49 5.31 7.17 11.09
C LYS A 49 5.21 6.12 9.97
N ILE A 50 5.32 6.51 8.70
CA ILE A 50 5.16 5.59 7.56
C ILE A 50 6.45 4.81 7.25
N ASP A 51 6.34 3.49 7.01
CA ASP A 51 7.45 2.62 6.59
C ASP A 51 7.81 2.78 5.10
N TRP A 52 8.43 3.91 4.78
CA TRP A 52 8.92 4.21 3.43
C TRP A 52 9.97 3.20 2.94
N LYS A 53 10.77 2.62 3.86
CA LYS A 53 11.86 1.70 3.52
C LYS A 53 11.34 0.36 3.02
N SER A 54 10.37 -0.24 3.72
CA SER A 54 9.77 -1.50 3.27
C SER A 54 9.00 -1.32 1.96
N LEU A 55 8.31 -0.19 1.82
CA LEU A 55 7.64 0.18 0.59
C LEU A 55 8.62 0.33 -0.59
N GLU A 56 9.74 1.02 -0.40
CA GLU A 56 10.79 1.13 -1.42
C GLU A 56 11.33 -0.25 -1.82
N ALA A 57 11.64 -1.10 -0.84
CA ALA A 57 12.12 -2.47 -1.08
C ALA A 57 11.10 -3.33 -1.82
N TYR A 58 9.80 -3.16 -1.54
CA TYR A 58 8.71 -3.78 -2.28
C TYR A 58 8.69 -3.27 -3.72
N MET A 59 8.68 -1.95 -3.94
CA MET A 59 8.63 -1.33 -5.26
C MET A 59 9.80 -1.75 -6.17
N LYS A 60 11.01 -1.83 -5.61
CA LYS A 60 12.21 -2.31 -6.31
C LYS A 60 12.08 -3.76 -6.78
N SER A 61 11.27 -4.58 -6.10
CA SER A 61 11.08 -5.98 -6.46
C SER A 61 10.00 -6.22 -7.53
N LEU A 62 9.24 -5.19 -7.89
CA LEU A 62 8.22 -5.29 -8.92
C LEU A 62 8.83 -5.16 -10.32
N SER A 63 8.20 -5.81 -11.31
CA SER A 63 8.44 -5.52 -12.72
C SER A 63 8.02 -4.08 -13.04
N GLN A 64 8.58 -3.51 -14.11
CA GLN A 64 8.30 -2.13 -14.50
C GLN A 64 6.79 -1.88 -14.71
N GLN A 65 6.09 -2.82 -15.34
CA GLN A 65 4.65 -2.70 -15.61
C GLN A 65 3.83 -2.66 -14.31
N ILE A 66 4.09 -3.58 -13.38
CA ILE A 66 3.37 -3.62 -12.10
C ILE A 66 3.71 -2.38 -11.28
N ARG A 67 4.97 -1.95 -11.27
CA ARG A 67 5.42 -0.74 -10.58
C ARG A 67 4.70 0.50 -11.08
N THR A 68 4.52 0.65 -12.40
CA THR A 68 3.73 1.74 -12.99
C THR A 68 2.28 1.72 -12.49
N ASN A 69 1.65 0.55 -12.43
CA ASN A 69 0.27 0.42 -11.93
C ASN A 69 0.18 0.78 -10.44
N VAL A 70 1.14 0.34 -9.62
CA VAL A 70 1.20 0.71 -8.20
C VAL A 70 1.42 2.20 -8.05
N HIS A 71 2.28 2.84 -8.86
CA HIS A 71 2.44 4.29 -8.84
C HIS A 71 1.15 5.02 -9.22
N LYS A 72 0.47 4.56 -10.28
CA LYS A 72 -0.81 5.14 -10.70
C LYS A 72 -1.87 5.03 -9.60
N LEU A 73 -1.97 3.87 -8.98
CA LEU A 73 -2.81 3.66 -7.80
C LEU A 73 -2.39 4.65 -6.72
N ARG A 74 -1.19 4.55 -6.14
CA ARG A 74 -0.78 5.31 -4.96
C ARG A 74 -0.94 6.83 -5.11
N TYR A 75 -0.60 7.38 -6.27
CA TYR A 75 -0.66 8.82 -6.50
C TYR A 75 -1.98 9.32 -7.11
N GLY A 76 -2.97 8.45 -7.29
CA GLY A 76 -4.29 8.82 -7.79
C GLY A 76 -4.30 9.17 -9.28
N TRP A 77 -3.45 8.53 -10.07
CA TRP A 77 -3.42 8.66 -11.54
C TRP A 77 -4.23 7.57 -12.24
N GLN A 78 -5.10 6.89 -11.51
CA GLN A 78 -6.15 6.09 -12.11
C GLN A 78 -7.16 7.02 -12.80
N PHE A 79 -7.85 6.48 -13.79
CA PHE A 79 -8.93 7.20 -14.43
C PHE A 79 -10.07 7.40 -13.43
N THR A 80 -10.58 8.62 -13.36
CA THR A 80 -11.82 8.98 -12.67
C THR A 80 -12.54 10.04 -13.50
N ARG A 81 -13.86 10.19 -13.36
CA ARG A 81 -14.63 11.22 -14.08
C ARG A 81 -14.18 12.63 -13.73
N GLN A 82 -13.94 12.90 -12.44
CA GLN A 82 -13.35 14.17 -12.00
C GLN A 82 -12.03 14.47 -12.74
N ARG A 83 -11.18 13.46 -12.90
CA ARG A 83 -9.90 13.62 -13.60
C ARG A 83 -10.05 13.81 -15.11
N LYS A 84 -11.06 13.18 -15.72
CA LYS A 84 -11.41 13.41 -17.13
C LYS A 84 -11.80 14.87 -17.35
N ASN A 85 -12.70 15.41 -16.51
CA ASN A 85 -13.11 16.80 -16.57
C ASN A 85 -11.91 17.75 -16.43
N LEU A 86 -10.97 17.51 -15.49
CA LEU A 86 -9.76 18.31 -15.35
C LEU A 86 -8.91 18.37 -16.64
N PHE A 87 -8.82 17.29 -17.40
CA PHE A 87 -8.08 17.28 -18.68
C PHE A 87 -8.87 17.93 -19.82
N GLU A 88 -10.20 17.84 -19.81
CA GLU A 88 -11.06 18.45 -20.84
C GLU A 88 -11.14 19.97 -20.68
N ILE A 89 -11.19 20.47 -19.44
CA ILE A 89 -11.16 21.91 -19.11
C ILE A 89 -9.86 22.56 -19.61
N HIS A 90 -8.72 21.88 -19.49
CA HIS A 90 -7.44 22.40 -19.97
C HIS A 90 -7.28 22.35 -21.50
N GLY A 91 -8.26 21.76 -22.21
CA GLY A 91 -8.24 21.60 -23.66
C GLY A 91 -9.21 22.49 -24.43
N LYS A 92 -10.36 22.87 -23.87
CA LYS A 92 -11.41 23.68 -24.54
C LYS A 92 -12.28 24.43 -23.51
N GLU A 93 -12.50 25.73 -23.73
CA GLU A 93 -13.25 26.61 -22.83
C GLU A 93 -14.79 26.39 -22.87
N ASP A 94 -15.32 25.70 -23.88
CA ASP A 94 -16.78 25.59 -24.16
C ASP A 94 -17.36 24.16 -24.06
N LEU A 95 -16.75 23.26 -23.29
CA LEU A 95 -17.27 21.88 -23.13
C LEU A 95 -18.22 21.76 -21.93
N GLU A 96 -19.39 21.17 -22.15
CA GLU A 96 -20.25 20.67 -21.08
C GLU A 96 -19.50 19.57 -20.31
N LEU A 97 -19.26 19.81 -19.02
CA LEU A 97 -18.57 18.84 -18.16
C LEU A 97 -19.46 17.61 -17.93
N GLU A 98 -18.84 16.44 -17.95
CA GLU A 98 -19.55 15.23 -17.56
C GLU A 98 -19.84 15.23 -16.06
N ASP A 99 -20.96 14.59 -15.69
CA ASP A 99 -21.31 14.34 -14.31
C ASP A 99 -20.21 13.55 -13.60
N GLU A 100 -19.62 14.16 -12.57
CA GLU A 100 -18.56 13.56 -11.75
C GLU A 100 -19.08 12.50 -10.78
N SER A 101 -20.38 12.18 -10.78
CA SER A 101 -20.93 11.14 -9.93
C SER A 101 -20.28 9.78 -10.17
N CYS A 102 -20.14 9.02 -9.09
CA CYS A 102 -19.61 7.68 -9.07
C CYS A 102 -20.33 6.80 -10.11
N PRO A 103 -19.61 6.17 -11.04
CA PRO A 103 -20.23 5.36 -12.09
C PRO A 103 -20.86 4.06 -11.57
N LEU A 104 -20.64 3.73 -10.30
CA LEU A 104 -21.31 2.63 -9.60
C LEU A 104 -22.65 3.06 -8.97
N GLY A 105 -23.00 4.35 -9.03
CA GLY A 105 -24.28 4.87 -8.56
C GLY A 105 -24.42 4.93 -7.04
N CYS A 106 -23.33 5.14 -6.29
CA CYS A 106 -23.44 5.38 -4.84
C CYS A 106 -23.88 6.81 -4.48
N GLY A 107 -23.90 7.73 -5.45
CA GLY A 107 -24.28 9.14 -5.26
C GLY A 107 -23.12 10.07 -4.85
N ASP A 108 -21.95 9.53 -4.53
CA ASP A 108 -20.75 10.33 -4.25
C ASP A 108 -20.00 10.71 -5.54
N THR A 109 -19.06 11.64 -5.45
CA THR A 109 -18.14 12.00 -6.54
C THR A 109 -17.15 10.87 -6.84
N ASP A 110 -16.91 10.59 -8.12
CA ASP A 110 -15.85 9.72 -8.64
C ASP A 110 -14.48 10.41 -8.51
N ASP A 111 -14.01 10.49 -7.28
CA ASP A 111 -12.73 11.08 -6.93
C ASP A 111 -11.60 10.05 -6.80
N THR A 112 -10.42 10.55 -6.45
CA THR A 112 -9.25 9.70 -6.26
C THR A 112 -9.48 8.66 -5.15
N HIS A 113 -9.40 7.39 -5.55
CA HIS A 113 -9.55 6.22 -4.66
C HIS A 113 -10.95 6.06 -4.04
N HIS A 114 -11.97 6.77 -4.51
CA HIS A 114 -13.36 6.57 -4.10
C HIS A 114 -13.75 5.08 -4.14
N PHE A 115 -13.33 4.38 -5.21
CA PHE A 115 -13.62 2.97 -5.43
C PHE A 115 -13.17 2.02 -4.31
N LEU A 116 -12.24 2.42 -3.42
CA LEU A 116 -11.80 1.58 -2.29
C LEU A 116 -12.82 1.51 -1.15
N SER A 117 -13.75 2.45 -1.08
CA SER A 117 -14.73 2.58 0.00
C SER A 117 -16.17 2.78 -0.50
N CYS A 118 -16.39 2.63 -1.81
CA CYS A 118 -17.68 2.83 -2.45
C CYS A 118 -18.71 1.79 -1.97
N SER A 119 -19.87 2.24 -1.48
CA SER A 119 -20.97 1.37 -1.01
C SER A 119 -21.55 0.51 -2.12
N SER A 120 -21.67 1.10 -3.31
CA SER A 120 -22.23 0.44 -4.49
C SER A 120 -21.22 -0.44 -5.21
N GLN A 121 -20.01 -0.64 -4.64
CA GLN A 121 -19.05 -1.54 -5.23
C GLN A 121 -19.56 -2.99 -5.13
N PRO A 122 -19.74 -3.71 -6.25
CA PRO A 122 -20.07 -5.14 -6.23
C PRO A 122 -18.93 -6.02 -5.66
N GLY A 123 -17.86 -5.37 -5.17
CA GLY A 123 -16.64 -5.95 -4.65
C GLY A 123 -16.79 -6.56 -3.26
N PHE A 124 -17.87 -6.37 -2.50
CA PHE A 124 -17.99 -6.91 -1.14
C PHE A 124 -17.62 -8.40 -1.01
N ILE A 125 -18.06 -9.24 -1.98
CA ILE A 125 -17.71 -10.68 -2.02
C ILE A 125 -16.22 -10.90 -2.36
N LYS A 126 -15.67 -10.09 -3.27
CA LYS A 126 -14.25 -10.15 -3.67
C LYS A 126 -13.33 -9.66 -2.55
N SER A 127 -13.66 -8.54 -1.91
CA SER A 127 -12.94 -7.98 -0.77
C SER A 127 -12.94 -8.97 0.40
N ASN A 128 -14.04 -9.67 0.68
CA ASN A 128 -14.05 -10.75 1.67
C ASN A 128 -13.14 -11.94 1.29
N THR A 129 -13.10 -12.31 0.01
CA THR A 129 -12.21 -13.38 -0.48
C THR A 129 -10.74 -12.99 -0.32
N GLU A 130 -10.38 -11.76 -0.65
CA GLU A 130 -9.00 -11.29 -0.52
C GLU A 130 -8.61 -11.03 0.94
N LEU A 131 -9.53 -10.55 1.79
CA LEU A 131 -9.32 -10.46 3.23
C LEU A 131 -9.12 -11.84 3.87
N TRP A 132 -9.84 -12.86 3.40
CA TRP A 132 -9.61 -14.24 3.83
C TRP A 132 -8.21 -14.74 3.41
N ARG A 133 -7.76 -14.43 2.18
CA ARG A 133 -6.39 -14.76 1.76
C ARG A 133 -5.34 -14.04 2.60
N LEU A 134 -5.59 -12.78 2.97
CA LEU A 134 -4.74 -12.02 3.86
C LEU A 134 -4.69 -12.67 5.25
N ASP A 135 -5.82 -13.04 5.84
CA ASP A 135 -5.89 -13.76 7.12
C ASP A 135 -5.06 -15.06 7.10
N ARG A 136 -5.21 -15.88 6.04
CA ARG A 136 -4.40 -17.09 5.86
C ARG A 136 -2.90 -16.79 5.75
N PHE A 137 -2.53 -15.68 5.12
CA PHE A 137 -1.15 -15.21 5.10
C PHE A 137 -0.66 -14.82 6.51
N LEU A 138 -1.44 -14.04 7.26
CA LEU A 138 -1.06 -13.57 8.60
C LEU A 138 -0.84 -14.77 9.55
N LEU A 139 -1.74 -15.75 9.51
CA LEU A 139 -1.61 -17.01 10.25
C LEU A 139 -0.38 -17.82 9.83
N ARG A 140 -0.13 -17.95 8.52
CA ARG A 140 1.02 -18.68 7.99
C ARG A 140 2.35 -18.09 8.47
N TYR A 141 2.42 -16.76 8.57
CA TYR A 141 3.59 -16.06 9.05
C TYR A 141 3.63 -15.89 10.57
N LYS A 142 2.78 -16.60 11.33
CA LYS A 142 2.77 -16.54 12.79
C LYS A 142 2.60 -15.11 13.32
N THR A 143 1.76 -14.31 12.66
CA THR A 143 1.43 -12.97 13.15
C THR A 143 0.65 -13.12 14.47
N PRO A 144 1.00 -12.37 15.53
CA PRO A 144 0.23 -12.32 16.77
C PRO A 144 -1.26 -12.09 16.52
N LYS A 145 -2.12 -12.77 17.29
CA LYS A 145 -3.58 -12.61 17.17
C LYS A 145 -4.04 -11.14 17.28
N PRO A 146 -3.49 -10.31 18.19
CA PRO A 146 -3.87 -8.90 18.30
C PRO A 146 -3.57 -8.14 17.00
N LEU A 147 -2.36 -8.30 16.45
CA LEU A 147 -1.98 -7.72 15.16
C LEU A 147 -2.87 -8.17 14.01
N CYS A 148 -3.18 -9.47 13.91
CA CYS A 148 -4.10 -9.99 12.90
C CYS A 148 -5.45 -9.29 12.98
N HIS A 149 -6.00 -9.21 14.18
CA HIS A 149 -7.31 -8.66 14.42
C HIS A 149 -7.36 -7.15 14.12
N MET A 150 -6.37 -6.38 14.59
CA MET A 150 -6.23 -4.95 14.30
C MET A 150 -6.14 -4.66 12.80
N ILE A 151 -5.28 -5.38 12.07
CA ILE A 151 -5.11 -5.20 10.62
C ILE A 151 -6.41 -5.53 9.86
N LEU A 152 -7.03 -6.67 10.16
CA LEU A 152 -8.23 -7.11 9.45
C LEU A 152 -9.44 -6.21 9.76
N THR A 153 -9.59 -5.77 11.01
CA THR A 153 -10.64 -4.84 11.42
C THR A 153 -10.48 -3.48 10.74
N GLY A 154 -9.26 -2.93 10.74
CA GLY A 154 -8.96 -1.68 10.05
C GLY A 154 -9.18 -1.72 8.54
N LEU A 155 -8.86 -2.83 7.89
CA LEU A 155 -9.17 -3.00 6.46
C LEU A 155 -10.67 -3.15 6.19
N ARG A 156 -11.41 -3.84 7.06
CA ARG A 156 -12.88 -3.98 6.94
C ARG A 156 -13.62 -2.67 7.11
N SER A 157 -13.14 -1.76 7.97
CA SER A 157 -13.79 -0.45 8.14
C SER A 157 -13.80 0.35 6.83
N VAL A 158 -12.77 0.17 5.98
CA VAL A 158 -12.69 0.82 4.66
C VAL A 158 -13.43 0.02 3.59
N LEU A 159 -13.16 -1.28 3.48
CA LEU A 159 -13.62 -2.11 2.36
C LEU A 159 -15.09 -2.56 2.48
N CYS A 160 -15.61 -2.63 3.71
CA CYS A 160 -16.92 -3.23 3.98
C CYS A 160 -17.92 -2.26 4.60
N GLN A 161 -17.56 -0.97 4.74
CA GLN A 161 -18.36 0.04 5.43
C GLN A 161 -18.82 -0.40 6.84
N GLY A 162 -18.01 -1.24 7.48
CA GLY A 162 -18.28 -1.69 8.84
C GLY A 162 -18.07 -0.56 9.84
N ASN A 163 -18.76 -0.62 10.98
CA ASN A 163 -18.48 0.28 12.10
C ASN A 163 -16.99 0.25 12.42
N HIS A 164 -16.39 1.43 12.49
CA HIS A 164 -15.03 1.58 12.99
C HIS A 164 -14.99 1.06 14.44
N VAL A 165 -14.21 0.02 14.68
CA VAL A 165 -14.04 -0.54 16.02
C VAL A 165 -12.83 0.13 16.63
N VAL A 166 -13.07 0.98 17.62
CA VAL A 166 -12.01 1.58 18.42
C VAL A 166 -11.46 0.53 19.37
N PHE A 167 -10.17 0.23 19.26
CA PHE A 167 -9.47 -0.57 20.26
C PHE A 167 -9.26 0.28 21.52
N CYS A 168 -9.77 -0.18 22.66
CA CYS A 168 -9.65 0.52 23.94
C CYS A 168 -8.40 0.07 24.70
N GLY A 169 -7.28 0.74 24.45
CA GLY A 169 -6.05 0.66 25.23
C GLY A 169 -5.29 -0.67 25.15
N PRO A 170 -3.97 -0.67 25.34
CA PRO A 170 -3.19 -1.90 25.36
C PRO A 170 -3.43 -2.65 26.68
N SER A 171 -3.42 -3.98 26.64
CA SER A 171 -2.90 -4.72 27.79
C SER A 171 -1.38 -4.49 27.88
N GLU A 172 -0.74 -4.60 29.06
CA GLU A 172 0.72 -4.40 29.20
C GLU A 172 1.56 -5.22 28.18
N GLN A 173 0.99 -6.28 27.62
CA GLN A 173 1.65 -7.21 26.69
C GLN A 173 1.48 -6.82 25.21
N GLU A 174 0.68 -5.79 24.89
CA GLU A 174 0.30 -5.42 23.52
C GLU A 174 0.59 -3.95 23.20
N GLU A 175 1.52 -3.33 23.94
CA GLU A 175 1.79 -1.89 23.83
C GLU A 175 2.24 -1.50 22.41
N ILE A 176 3.18 -2.24 21.80
CA ILE A 176 3.69 -1.91 20.46
C ILE A 176 2.66 -2.20 19.36
N GLU A 177 1.85 -3.25 19.50
CA GLU A 177 0.74 -3.56 18.60
C GLU A 177 -0.31 -2.44 18.62
N PHE A 178 -0.65 -1.96 19.81
CA PHE A 178 -1.59 -0.87 19.99
C PHE A 178 -1.05 0.44 19.41
N VAL A 179 0.23 0.76 19.66
CA VAL A 179 0.89 1.92 19.04
C VAL A 179 0.88 1.80 17.52
N ALA A 180 1.11 0.61 16.96
CA ALA A 180 1.02 0.39 15.52
C ALA A 180 -0.37 0.66 14.96
N TYR A 181 -1.41 0.26 15.69
CA TYR A 181 -2.79 0.57 15.36
C TYR A 181 -3.05 2.08 15.40
N CYS A 182 -2.68 2.77 16.48
CA CYS A 182 -2.86 4.22 16.62
C CYS A 182 -2.12 5.02 15.54
N ASP A 183 -0.86 4.69 15.26
CA ASP A 183 -0.11 5.31 14.16
C ASP A 183 -0.82 5.10 12.82
N GLN A 184 -1.42 3.91 12.62
CA GLN A 184 -2.15 3.62 11.40
C GLN A 184 -3.49 4.36 11.30
N GLU A 185 -4.17 4.62 12.41
CA GLU A 185 -5.36 5.49 12.46
C GLU A 185 -5.02 6.90 11.98
N GLU A 186 -3.91 7.46 12.46
CA GLU A 186 -3.46 8.80 12.04
C GLU A 186 -3.03 8.84 10.56
N ILE A 187 -2.36 7.79 10.07
CA ILE A 187 -2.01 7.66 8.65
C ILE A 187 -3.27 7.46 7.79
N GLY A 188 -4.26 6.75 8.32
CA GLY A 188 -5.51 6.36 7.70
C GLY A 188 -5.50 4.94 7.11
N TRP A 189 -6.57 4.18 7.33
CA TRP A 189 -6.71 2.81 6.78
C TRP A 189 -6.87 2.76 5.27
N LYS A 190 -7.45 3.80 4.66
CA LYS A 190 -7.45 3.95 3.19
C LYS A 190 -6.01 4.02 2.67
N HIS A 191 -5.09 4.62 3.42
CA HIS A 191 -3.66 4.67 3.08
C HIS A 191 -2.91 3.36 3.32
N PHE A 192 -3.40 2.50 4.22
CA PHE A 192 -2.91 1.11 4.34
C PHE A 192 -3.05 0.40 2.99
N LEU A 193 -4.23 0.50 2.35
CA LEU A 193 -4.52 -0.02 1.00
C LEU A 193 -3.67 0.60 -0.11
N LEU A 194 -3.05 1.75 0.15
CA LEU A 194 -2.09 2.41 -0.75
C LEU A 194 -0.63 2.07 -0.39
N GLY A 195 -0.41 1.12 0.53
CA GLY A 195 0.91 0.66 0.95
C GLY A 195 1.64 1.60 1.90
N ASN A 196 0.96 2.58 2.50
CA ASN A 196 1.54 3.45 3.53
C ASN A 196 1.25 2.83 4.90
N LEU A 197 2.06 1.85 5.27
CA LEU A 197 1.95 1.15 6.55
C LEU A 197 2.66 1.94 7.65
N SER A 198 2.13 1.93 8.87
CA SER A 198 2.91 2.32 10.05
C SER A 198 4.20 1.48 10.15
N LEU A 199 5.31 2.13 10.51
CA LEU A 199 6.58 1.48 10.81
C LEU A 199 6.48 0.53 12.01
N LYS A 200 5.56 0.82 12.93
CA LYS A 200 5.36 0.05 14.16
C LYS A 200 4.81 -1.35 13.90
N TRP A 201 4.09 -1.56 12.79
CA TRP A 201 3.69 -2.92 12.37
C TRP A 201 4.91 -3.83 12.15
N LYS A 202 5.96 -3.28 11.55
CA LYS A 202 7.20 -4.02 11.31
C LYS A 202 7.96 -4.23 12.61
N GLU A 203 8.08 -3.21 13.45
CA GLU A 203 8.76 -3.30 14.75
C GLU A 203 8.08 -4.35 15.66
N ALA A 204 6.75 -4.34 15.77
CA ALA A 204 6.00 -5.34 16.53
C ALA A 204 6.29 -6.78 16.05
N MET A 205 6.43 -6.98 14.73
CA MET A 205 6.80 -8.28 14.17
C MET A 205 8.28 -8.63 14.37
N GLU A 206 9.18 -7.64 14.46
CA GLU A 206 10.58 -7.86 14.83
C GLU A 206 10.68 -8.37 16.26
N ASP A 207 10.00 -7.71 17.20
CA ASP A 207 9.95 -8.09 18.60
C ASP A 207 9.30 -9.46 18.80
N HIS A 208 8.19 -9.72 18.11
CA HIS A 208 7.51 -11.02 18.17
C HIS A 208 8.42 -12.17 17.72
N TYR A 209 9.09 -12.02 16.58
CA TYR A 209 10.00 -13.07 16.09
C TYR A 209 11.25 -13.18 16.96
N ALA A 210 11.76 -12.09 17.54
CA ALA A 210 12.86 -12.17 18.51
C ALA A 210 12.46 -12.97 19.75
N ALA A 211 11.27 -12.73 20.30
CA ALA A 211 10.74 -13.48 21.44
C ALA A 211 10.52 -14.97 21.10
N MET A 212 9.98 -15.27 19.91
CA MET A 212 9.84 -16.65 19.44
C MET A 212 11.21 -17.37 19.32
N ALA A 213 12.24 -16.66 18.85
CA ALA A 213 13.59 -17.21 18.75
C ALA A 213 14.21 -17.48 20.12
N ALA A 214 13.92 -16.62 21.11
CA ALA A 214 14.42 -16.77 22.47
C ALA A 214 13.71 -17.90 23.24
N ALA A 215 12.44 -18.17 22.93
CA ALA A 215 11.64 -19.21 23.57
C ALA A 215 11.83 -20.62 22.97
N SER A 216 12.59 -20.76 21.87
CA SER A 216 12.80 -22.02 21.17
C SER A 216 14.29 -22.31 21.02
N ASP A 217 14.71 -23.54 21.30
CA ASP A 217 16.08 -24.00 21.02
C ASP A 217 16.37 -24.09 19.51
N ASP A 218 15.32 -24.11 18.67
CA ASP A 218 15.44 -24.19 17.22
C ASP A 218 15.53 -22.81 16.57
N LYS A 219 16.41 -22.69 15.57
CA LYS A 219 16.50 -21.47 14.75
C LYS A 219 15.21 -21.24 13.98
N LEU A 220 14.65 -20.03 14.08
CA LEU A 220 13.51 -19.62 13.28
C LEU A 220 13.78 -19.79 11.76
N PRO A 221 12.82 -20.34 11.00
CA PRO A 221 12.91 -20.40 9.56
C PRO A 221 13.18 -19.02 8.94
N ARG A 222 14.09 -18.94 7.95
CA ARG A 222 14.50 -17.68 7.30
C ARG A 222 13.34 -16.84 6.71
N HIS A 223 12.23 -17.47 6.38
CA HIS A 223 11.06 -16.77 5.83
C HIS A 223 10.27 -16.02 6.92
N LEU A 224 10.43 -16.37 8.19
CA LEU A 224 9.88 -15.68 9.35
C LEU A 224 10.85 -14.57 9.77
N SER A 225 10.84 -13.48 9.02
CA SER A 225 11.49 -12.23 9.40
C SER A 225 10.53 -11.08 9.11
N ALA A 226 10.56 -10.04 9.94
CA ALA A 226 9.65 -8.91 9.79
C ALA A 226 9.81 -8.24 8.41
N LYS A 227 11.03 -8.14 7.89
CA LYS A 227 11.29 -7.62 6.54
C LYS A 227 10.57 -8.42 5.45
N VAL A 228 10.59 -9.75 5.52
CA VAL A 228 9.88 -10.60 4.56
C VAL A 228 8.36 -10.49 4.77
N TRP A 229 7.92 -10.48 6.01
CA TRP A 229 6.52 -10.31 6.40
C TRP A 229 5.95 -8.99 5.86
N THR A 230 6.55 -7.84 6.14
CA THR A 230 6.07 -6.51 5.69
C THR A 230 6.04 -6.43 4.17
N LYS A 231 7.05 -6.97 3.48
CA LYS A 231 7.06 -7.01 2.02
C LYS A 231 5.91 -7.86 1.45
N LYS A 232 5.59 -8.98 2.09
CA LYS A 232 4.47 -9.85 1.68
C LYS A 232 3.12 -9.24 2.04
N LEU A 233 3.01 -8.56 3.18
CA LEU A 233 1.84 -7.79 3.56
C LEU A 233 1.54 -6.71 2.51
N LEU A 234 2.54 -5.90 2.14
CA LEU A 234 2.42 -4.92 1.04
C LEU A 234 1.94 -5.56 -0.27
N CYS A 235 2.42 -6.76 -0.59
CA CYS A 235 2.00 -7.49 -1.77
C CYS A 235 0.51 -7.85 -1.72
N HIS A 236 0.01 -8.38 -0.60
CA HIS A 236 -1.40 -8.73 -0.44
C HIS A 236 -2.29 -7.48 -0.48
N VAL A 237 -1.88 -6.43 0.25
CA VAL A 237 -2.65 -5.20 0.40
C VAL A 237 -2.77 -4.43 -0.92
N LEU A 238 -1.67 -4.27 -1.65
CA LEU A 238 -1.72 -3.61 -2.96
C LEU A 238 -2.39 -4.47 -4.02
N HIS A 239 -2.38 -5.80 -3.86
CA HIS A 239 -3.17 -6.69 -4.73
C HIS A 239 -4.66 -6.47 -4.54
N ILE A 240 -5.16 -6.36 -3.29
CA ILE A 240 -6.57 -6.02 -3.00
C ILE A 240 -6.96 -4.74 -3.77
N SER A 241 -6.20 -3.66 -3.56
CA SER A 241 -6.50 -2.36 -4.15
C SER A 241 -6.45 -2.34 -5.68
N LEU A 242 -5.52 -3.08 -6.29
CA LEU A 242 -5.39 -3.15 -7.74
C LEU A 242 -6.46 -4.02 -8.39
N THR A 243 -6.84 -5.13 -7.75
CA THR A 243 -7.90 -6.03 -8.24
C THR A 243 -9.26 -5.33 -8.18
N ASP A 244 -9.54 -4.64 -7.08
CA ASP A 244 -10.78 -3.90 -6.88
C ASP A 244 -10.87 -2.71 -7.85
N GLY A 245 -9.79 -1.93 -7.99
CA GLY A 245 -9.75 -0.80 -8.92
C GLY A 245 -9.89 -1.22 -10.39
N LYS A 246 -9.20 -2.28 -10.81
CA LYS A 246 -9.33 -2.80 -12.18
C LYS A 246 -10.73 -3.34 -12.44
N SER A 247 -11.35 -4.06 -11.49
CA SER A 247 -12.69 -4.60 -11.67
C SER A 247 -13.72 -3.49 -11.88
N VAL A 248 -13.61 -2.40 -11.12
CA VAL A 248 -14.53 -1.25 -11.19
C VAL A 248 -14.32 -0.44 -12.47
N MET A 249 -13.07 -0.09 -12.80
CA MET A 249 -12.76 0.66 -14.02
C MET A 249 -13.08 -0.14 -15.29
N ASN A 250 -12.80 -1.44 -15.30
CA ASN A 250 -13.11 -2.28 -16.45
C ASN A 250 -14.62 -2.50 -16.61
N SER A 251 -15.38 -2.69 -15.53
CA SER A 251 -16.84 -2.86 -15.66
C SER A 251 -17.56 -1.59 -16.13
N THR A 252 -17.02 -0.42 -15.76
CA THR A 252 -17.59 0.89 -16.17
C THR A 252 -17.11 1.34 -17.54
N MET A 253 -15.93 0.90 -18.00
CA MET A 253 -15.46 1.16 -19.38
C MET A 253 -15.93 0.12 -20.40
N HIS A 254 -16.19 -1.14 -20.01
CA HIS A 254 -16.53 -2.23 -20.92
C HIS A 254 -18.02 -2.59 -21.00
N SER A 255 -18.93 -1.61 -20.92
CA SER A 255 -20.23 -1.74 -21.61
C SER A 255 -20.07 -1.82 -23.14
N ARG A 256 -18.85 -1.67 -23.68
CA ARG A 256 -18.44 -2.10 -25.02
C ARG A 256 -17.03 -2.76 -24.97
N LEU A 257 -16.97 -4.01 -25.44
CA LEU A 257 -15.80 -4.78 -25.92
C LEU A 257 -14.80 -5.42 -24.92
N ILE A 258 -14.93 -6.75 -24.80
CA ILE A 258 -13.93 -7.83 -24.78
C ILE A 258 -13.02 -8.01 -23.55
N LEU A 259 -13.13 -9.26 -23.04
CA LEU A 259 -12.39 -9.95 -21.98
C LEU A 259 -10.94 -10.34 -22.35
N THR A 260 -10.22 -10.68 -21.28
CA THR A 260 -9.03 -11.53 -21.17
C THR A 260 -7.66 -10.85 -21.25
N THR A 261 -6.98 -10.81 -20.08
CA THR A 261 -5.54 -11.16 -19.91
C THR A 261 -5.07 -10.90 -18.46
N VAL A 262 -5.64 -11.56 -17.45
CA VAL A 262 -4.94 -11.75 -16.16
C VAL A 262 -5.42 -13.04 -15.48
N THR A 263 -5.03 -14.20 -15.99
CA THR A 263 -5.19 -15.49 -15.29
C THR A 263 -3.86 -16.19 -14.98
N ASN A 264 -2.71 -15.57 -15.27
CA ASN A 264 -1.39 -16.21 -15.08
C ASN A 264 -0.57 -15.73 -13.86
N GLU A 265 -1.16 -15.01 -12.90
CA GLU A 265 -0.42 -14.46 -11.74
C GLU A 265 -0.40 -15.38 -10.49
N ASN A 266 -0.76 -16.66 -10.60
CA ASN A 266 -0.49 -17.65 -9.55
C ASN A 266 1.00 -18.01 -9.38
N HIS A 267 1.89 -17.44 -10.21
CA HIS A 267 3.30 -17.84 -10.27
C HIS A 267 4.20 -17.24 -9.16
N TYR A 268 3.72 -16.24 -8.40
CA TYR A 268 4.49 -15.59 -7.32
C TYR A 268 4.17 -16.11 -5.91
N LEU A 269 3.13 -16.94 -5.76
CA LEU A 269 2.73 -17.54 -4.47
C LEU A 269 3.24 -18.98 -4.28
N THR A 270 3.78 -19.63 -5.31
CA THR A 270 4.09 -21.09 -5.32
C THR A 270 5.53 -21.47 -5.69
N ARG A 271 6.53 -20.59 -5.58
CA ARG A 271 7.94 -21.02 -5.68
C ARG A 271 8.51 -21.41 -4.31
N SER A 272 8.12 -22.60 -3.87
CA SER A 272 8.86 -23.41 -2.89
C SER A 272 8.81 -24.85 -3.37
N LYS A 273 9.86 -25.27 -4.07
CA LYS A 273 10.40 -26.64 -4.20
C LYS A 273 11.27 -26.69 -5.46
N ARG A 274 12.59 -26.73 -5.30
CA ARG A 274 13.42 -27.63 -6.11
C ARG A 274 13.76 -28.80 -5.20
N PRO A 275 13.48 -30.05 -5.57
CA PRO A 275 14.18 -31.18 -4.98
C PRO A 275 15.65 -31.12 -5.43
N SER A 276 16.49 -31.68 -4.56
CA SER A 276 17.88 -32.12 -4.78
C SER A 276 18.22 -32.48 -6.23
#